data_AF-A0A5M6I1S5-F1
#
_entry.id   AF-A0A5M6I1S5-F1
#
_cell.length_a   1.000
_cell.length_b   1.000
_cell.length_c   1.000
_cell.angle_alpha   90.00
_cell.angle_beta   90.00
_cell.angle_gamma   90.00
#
_symmetry.space_group_name_H-M   'P 1'
#
loop_
_entity.id
_entity.type
_entity.pdbx_description
1 polymer ?
#
loop_
_entity_poly.entity_id
_entity_poly.type
_entity_poly.pdbx_seq_one_letter_code
_entity_poly.pdbx_strand_id
1 'polypeptide(L)'
;MCKVCGCGTASIEGKEPAAHAPSQAHAHTHADGTRHSHAHSHSHSHDHAHDHEHDHDHLHDHDHVHHHDHAEGTHDYGAGLAGVHVPGMSQERIVRIERDILAKNNAYARANRARLAARGVFALNLVSSPGSGKTTLLERIIAELSGRVPVAVIEGDQQTANDAQRIRATGAPAIQINTGKGCHLDAHMVGHALDDLALDDLALDDLALDGPPLRAGGVLFIENVGNLVCPAAFDLGEAHKVVVLSVTEGEDKPLKYPDMFAAADVMLLNKSDLLPHVEFDVAACIANALRVNPRLKTLVVSARTGEGLAAFIAFIEAGVAMARAGANAAAG
;
A
#
# COMPACT_ATOMS: atom_id res chain seq x y z
N MET A 1 21.72 14.16 -12.92
CA MET A 1 20.89 15.25 -12.33
C MET A 1 19.42 14.90 -12.54
N CYS A 2 18.70 14.52 -11.49
CA CYS A 2 17.25 14.30 -11.55
C CYS A 2 16.55 15.64 -11.25
N LYS A 3 15.67 16.11 -12.14
CA LYS A 3 15.18 17.49 -12.19
C LYS A 3 14.04 17.84 -11.22
N VAL A 4 13.67 17.00 -10.25
CA VAL A 4 12.40 17.22 -9.49
C VAL A 4 12.51 17.28 -7.96
N CYS A 5 13.57 16.82 -7.28
CA CYS A 5 13.67 17.12 -5.83
C CYS A 5 15.07 17.21 -5.21
N GLY A 6 16.16 16.87 -5.91
CA GLY A 6 17.50 16.97 -5.31
C GLY A 6 17.72 16.13 -4.04
N CYS A 7 16.84 15.17 -3.75
CA CYS A 7 16.95 14.29 -2.58
C CYS A 7 17.78 13.05 -2.94
N GLY A 8 18.84 12.78 -2.16
CA GLY A 8 19.86 11.76 -2.41
C GLY A 8 19.31 10.34 -2.62
N THR A 9 20.00 9.58 -3.47
CA THR A 9 19.65 8.20 -3.86
C THR A 9 20.21 7.15 -2.88
N ALA A 10 20.24 7.44 -1.58
CA ALA A 10 20.77 6.49 -0.60
C ALA A 10 19.69 5.46 -0.24
N SER A 11 19.93 4.19 -0.59
CA SER A 11 19.27 3.05 0.04
C SER A 11 19.79 2.93 1.48
N ILE A 12 18.88 2.75 2.46
CA ILE A 12 19.24 2.73 3.90
C ILE A 12 20.05 1.47 4.28
N GLU A 13 20.20 0.51 3.38
CA GLU A 13 21.04 -0.67 3.58
C GLU A 13 22.49 -0.44 3.10
N GLY A 14 23.38 -0.19 4.05
CA GLY A 14 24.73 -0.76 4.08
C GLY A 14 25.78 -0.28 3.07
N LYS A 15 26.13 1.02 3.09
CA LYS A 15 27.51 1.50 2.84
C LYS A 15 27.64 2.94 3.32
N GLU A 16 28.57 3.20 4.25
CA GLU A 16 28.79 4.53 4.81
C GLU A 16 29.07 5.57 3.70
N PRO A 17 28.30 6.67 3.62
CA PRO A 17 28.65 7.79 2.78
C PRO A 17 29.65 8.70 3.52
N ALA A 18 30.81 8.88 2.90
CA ALA A 18 31.82 9.85 3.30
C ALA A 18 31.21 11.25 3.52
N ALA A 19 31.68 11.92 4.57
CA ALA A 19 31.23 13.24 4.98
C ALA A 19 31.37 14.28 3.86
N HIS A 20 30.26 14.89 3.44
CA HIS A 20 30.24 16.07 2.58
C HIS A 20 30.05 17.34 3.43
N ALA A 21 31.05 18.21 3.37
CA ALA A 21 31.07 19.54 3.98
C ALA A 21 30.10 20.51 3.27
N PRO A 22 29.59 21.56 3.96
CA PRO A 22 28.71 22.55 3.36
C PRO A 22 29.46 23.57 2.47
N SER A 23 28.85 23.89 1.33
CA SER A 23 29.14 24.99 0.39
C SER A 23 29.03 26.37 1.06
N GLN A 24 29.65 27.48 0.66
CA GLN A 24 30.58 27.84 -0.43
C GLN A 24 31.16 29.21 0.00
N ALA A 25 32.48 29.32 0.20
CA ALA A 25 33.19 30.59 0.34
C ALA A 25 34.31 30.60 -0.71
N HIS A 26 34.30 31.57 -1.62
CA HIS A 26 35.37 31.71 -2.61
C HIS A 26 36.52 32.51 -1.98
N ALA A 27 37.64 31.83 -1.75
CA ALA A 27 38.89 32.45 -1.32
C ALA A 27 39.87 32.45 -2.50
N HIS A 28 40.47 33.60 -2.78
CA HIS A 28 41.50 33.74 -3.81
C HIS A 28 42.87 33.87 -3.12
N THR A 29 43.86 33.13 -3.61
CA THR A 29 45.26 33.25 -3.15
C THR A 29 46.09 33.81 -4.30
N HIS A 30 46.77 34.94 -4.07
CA HIS A 30 47.69 35.51 -5.06
C HIS A 30 49.03 34.76 -5.03
N ALA A 31 49.83 34.89 -6.10
CA ALA A 31 51.11 34.18 -6.22
C ALA A 31 52.14 34.57 -5.14
N ASP A 32 51.91 35.65 -4.39
CA ASP A 32 52.70 36.11 -3.25
C ASP A 32 52.23 35.55 -1.89
N GLY A 33 51.19 34.70 -1.89
CA GLY A 33 50.68 34.01 -0.70
C GLY A 33 49.61 34.75 0.09
N THR A 34 49.16 35.92 -0.35
CA THR A 34 48.05 36.64 0.31
C THR A 34 46.69 36.01 -0.01
N ARG A 35 45.79 35.89 1.00
CA ARG A 35 44.44 35.33 0.87
C ARG A 35 43.36 36.34 1.24
N HIS A 36 42.35 36.47 0.40
CA HIS A 36 41.16 37.27 0.66
C HIS A 36 39.88 36.46 0.44
N SER A 37 38.86 36.71 1.28
CA SER A 37 37.51 36.14 1.17
C SER A 37 36.48 37.26 1.30
N HIS A 38 35.48 37.27 0.42
CA HIS A 38 34.35 38.18 0.52
C HIS A 38 33.03 37.40 0.54
N ALA A 39 32.08 37.88 1.35
CA ALA A 39 30.71 37.38 1.40
C ALA A 39 29.80 38.33 0.61
N HIS A 40 28.98 37.80 -0.30
CA HIS A 40 27.94 38.56 -0.98
C HIS A 40 26.63 38.42 -0.21
N SER A 41 26.13 39.51 0.36
CA SER A 41 24.75 39.64 0.84
C SER A 41 23.92 40.32 -0.24
N HIS A 42 23.02 39.59 -0.89
CA HIS A 42 22.02 40.19 -1.78
C HIS A 42 20.80 40.61 -0.97
N SER A 43 20.69 41.90 -0.67
CA SER A 43 19.46 42.55 -0.20
C SER A 43 18.75 43.18 -1.41
N HIS A 44 17.61 42.63 -1.81
CA HIS A 44 16.72 43.30 -2.77
C HIS A 44 15.52 43.87 -2.02
N SER A 45 15.59 45.17 -1.74
CA SER A 45 14.45 46.00 -1.40
C SER A 45 14.05 46.79 -2.65
N HIS A 46 12.86 46.53 -3.18
CA HIS A 46 12.23 47.40 -4.17
C HIS A 46 10.83 47.75 -3.68
N ASP A 47 10.72 48.94 -3.09
CA ASP A 47 9.48 49.70 -3.03
C ASP A 47 9.33 50.44 -4.36
N HIS A 48 8.31 50.09 -5.14
CA HIS A 48 7.80 50.96 -6.19
C HIS A 48 6.27 50.91 -6.18
N ALA A 49 5.67 51.97 -5.67
CA ALA A 49 4.29 52.33 -5.92
C ALA A 49 4.24 53.14 -7.22
N HIS A 50 3.49 52.66 -8.22
CA HIS A 50 2.98 53.48 -9.30
C HIS A 50 1.59 52.98 -9.70
N ASP A 51 0.62 53.87 -9.50
CA ASP A 51 -0.70 53.87 -10.13
C ASP A 51 -0.52 54.07 -11.64
N HIS A 52 -1.12 53.19 -12.44
CA HIS A 52 -1.48 53.51 -13.83
C HIS A 52 -2.78 52.77 -14.19
N GLU A 53 -3.86 53.55 -14.33
CA GLU A 53 -5.06 53.17 -15.06
C GLU A 53 -4.73 53.03 -16.55
N HIS A 54 -4.99 51.85 -17.11
CA HIS A 54 -5.19 51.70 -18.54
C HIS A 54 -6.37 50.77 -18.80
N ASP A 55 -7.37 51.37 -19.44
CA ASP A 55 -8.59 50.77 -19.96
C ASP A 55 -8.27 50.10 -21.31
N HIS A 56 -8.40 48.76 -21.37
CA HIS A 56 -8.32 48.01 -22.61
C HIS A 56 -9.38 46.89 -22.60
N ASP A 57 -10.46 47.17 -23.34
CA ASP A 57 -11.45 46.20 -23.80
C ASP A 57 -10.78 45.09 -24.64
N HIS A 58 -10.68 43.90 -24.06
CA HIS A 58 -10.49 42.67 -24.80
C HIS A 58 -11.59 41.69 -24.42
N LEU A 59 -12.58 41.60 -25.31
CA LEU A 59 -13.56 40.50 -25.36
C LEU A 59 -12.82 39.20 -25.71
N HIS A 60 -12.47 38.43 -24.68
CA HIS A 60 -12.19 37.02 -24.83
C HIS A 60 -13.46 36.24 -24.51
N ASP A 61 -14.06 35.71 -25.58
CA ASP A 61 -15.07 34.67 -25.54
C ASP A 61 -14.43 33.39 -24.99
N HIS A 62 -14.59 33.16 -23.69
CA HIS A 62 -14.31 31.88 -23.05
C HIS A 62 -15.60 31.35 -22.44
N ASP A 63 -16.32 30.65 -23.30
CA ASP A 63 -17.38 29.73 -22.95
C ASP A 63 -16.78 28.56 -22.16
N HIS A 64 -16.81 28.62 -20.82
CA HIS A 64 -16.74 27.42 -19.96
C HIS A 64 -17.57 27.62 -18.68
N VAL A 65 -18.83 27.19 -18.79
CA VAL A 65 -19.62 26.53 -17.73
C VAL A 65 -18.69 25.59 -16.94
N HIS A 66 -18.58 25.58 -15.60
CA HIS A 66 -19.62 25.34 -14.61
C HIS A 66 -19.28 25.97 -13.25
N HIS A 67 -20.20 26.77 -12.73
CA HIS A 67 -20.38 26.95 -11.29
C HIS A 67 -20.89 25.62 -10.71
N HIS A 68 -20.13 25.00 -9.82
CA HIS A 68 -20.66 23.97 -8.94
C HIS A 68 -20.90 24.60 -7.58
N ASP A 69 -22.14 24.47 -7.08
CA ASP A 69 -22.52 24.79 -5.71
C ASP A 69 -21.62 24.01 -4.75
N HIS A 70 -20.63 24.71 -4.20
CA HIS A 70 -19.84 24.19 -3.10
C HIS A 70 -20.68 24.29 -1.83
N ALA A 71 -20.85 23.16 -1.13
CA ALA A 71 -21.14 23.22 0.30
C ALA A 71 -20.08 24.15 0.93
N GLU A 72 -20.53 25.20 1.63
CA GLU A 72 -19.70 26.34 2.05
C GLU A 72 -18.30 25.91 2.54
N GLY A 73 -17.26 26.31 1.82
CA GLY A 73 -15.86 26.13 2.23
C GLY A 73 -15.15 24.84 1.80
N THR A 74 -15.74 23.97 0.98
CA THR A 74 -15.06 22.73 0.53
C THR A 74 -14.56 22.80 -0.91
N HIS A 75 -13.25 22.63 -1.11
CA HIS A 75 -12.64 22.44 -2.43
C HIS A 75 -12.62 20.94 -2.78
N ASP A 76 -13.43 20.53 -3.75
CA ASP A 76 -13.52 19.14 -4.20
C ASP A 76 -12.80 18.95 -5.54
N TYR A 77 -11.66 18.24 -5.50
CA TYR A 77 -10.87 17.87 -6.68
C TYR A 77 -11.14 16.43 -7.14
N GLY A 78 -12.04 15.70 -6.47
CA GLY A 78 -12.44 14.33 -6.77
C GLY A 78 -13.78 14.22 -7.50
N ALA A 79 -14.56 15.30 -7.61
CA ALA A 79 -15.87 15.31 -8.28
C ALA A 79 -15.82 15.02 -9.80
N GLY A 80 -14.64 15.09 -10.43
CA GLY A 80 -14.46 14.79 -11.85
C GLY A 80 -14.60 13.29 -12.17
N LEU A 81 -14.83 12.97 -13.45
CA LEU A 81 -15.01 11.58 -13.92
C LEU A 81 -13.87 10.64 -13.48
N ALA A 82 -12.63 11.14 -13.42
CA ALA A 82 -11.47 10.35 -13.04
C ALA A 82 -11.30 10.18 -11.52
N GLY A 83 -12.11 10.84 -10.70
CA GLY A 83 -11.96 10.83 -9.23
C GLY A 83 -10.69 11.52 -8.71
N VAL A 84 -9.85 12.07 -9.60
CA VAL A 84 -8.57 12.70 -9.27
C VAL A 84 -8.28 13.89 -10.19
N HIS A 85 -7.47 14.83 -9.68
CA HIS A 85 -6.96 15.96 -10.45
C HIS A 85 -5.47 15.80 -10.73
N VAL A 86 -5.08 15.88 -12.00
CA VAL A 86 -3.68 15.92 -12.43
C VAL A 86 -3.46 17.19 -13.26
N PRO A 87 -2.63 18.14 -12.79
CA PRO A 87 -2.35 19.37 -13.52
C PRO A 87 -1.88 19.08 -14.96
N GLY A 88 -2.52 19.74 -15.94
CA GLY A 88 -2.19 19.58 -17.36
C GLY A 88 -2.73 18.31 -18.02
N MET A 89 -3.68 17.60 -17.40
CA MET A 89 -4.31 16.40 -17.98
C MET A 89 -5.85 16.47 -17.91
N SER A 90 -6.52 16.13 -19.03
CA SER A 90 -7.98 16.02 -19.05
C SER A 90 -8.46 14.77 -18.31
N GLN A 91 -9.70 14.81 -17.80
CA GLN A 91 -10.31 13.70 -17.07
C GLN A 91 -10.40 12.42 -17.93
N GLU A 92 -10.76 12.54 -19.21
CA GLU A 92 -10.85 11.42 -20.15
C GLU A 92 -9.48 10.78 -20.40
N ARG A 93 -8.42 11.60 -20.45
CA ARG A 93 -7.06 11.11 -20.60
C ARG A 93 -6.61 10.36 -19.35
N ILE A 94 -6.93 10.84 -18.15
CA ILE A 94 -6.63 10.16 -16.89
C ILE A 94 -7.33 8.80 -16.86
N VAL A 95 -8.64 8.77 -17.09
CA VAL A 95 -9.46 7.54 -17.09
C VAL A 95 -8.93 6.50 -18.08
N ARG A 96 -8.53 6.93 -19.30
CA ARG A 96 -7.95 6.02 -20.29
C ARG A 96 -6.63 5.41 -19.80
N ILE A 97 -5.73 6.23 -19.25
CA ILE A 97 -4.44 5.74 -18.73
C ILE A 97 -4.67 4.76 -17.59
N GLU A 98 -5.55 5.10 -16.65
CA GLU A 98 -5.92 4.24 -15.53
C GLU A 98 -6.47 2.89 -16.02
N ARG A 99 -7.44 2.92 -16.94
CA ARG A 99 -8.04 1.70 -17.50
C ARG A 99 -7.00 0.81 -18.18
N ASP A 100 -6.07 1.39 -18.93
CA ASP A 100 -5.04 0.63 -19.63
C ASP A 100 -4.07 -0.03 -18.63
N ILE A 101 -3.70 0.66 -17.56
CA ILE A 101 -2.88 0.12 -16.45
C ILE A 101 -3.63 -1.02 -15.75
N LEU A 102 -4.87 -0.79 -15.33
CA LEU A 102 -5.68 -1.77 -14.60
C LEU A 102 -6.01 -2.99 -15.46
N ALA A 103 -6.27 -2.82 -16.76
CA ALA A 103 -6.51 -3.94 -17.67
C ALA A 103 -5.29 -4.88 -17.77
N LYS A 104 -4.08 -4.31 -17.82
CA LYS A 104 -2.83 -5.09 -17.81
C LYS A 104 -2.63 -5.79 -16.47
N ASN A 105 -2.84 -5.09 -15.35
CA ASN A 105 -2.80 -5.70 -14.02
C ASN A 105 -3.76 -6.90 -13.91
N ASN A 106 -5.00 -6.74 -14.37
CA ASN A 106 -6.02 -7.78 -14.31
C ASN A 106 -5.65 -9.03 -15.13
N ALA A 107 -4.84 -8.90 -16.18
CA ALA A 107 -4.31 -10.05 -16.90
C ALA A 107 -3.34 -10.87 -16.03
N TYR A 108 -2.42 -10.20 -15.32
CA TYR A 108 -1.52 -10.85 -14.37
C TYR A 108 -2.28 -11.44 -13.18
N ALA A 109 -3.27 -10.73 -12.64
CA ALA A 109 -4.08 -11.21 -11.52
C ALA A 109 -4.83 -12.50 -11.86
N ARG A 110 -5.40 -12.60 -13.08
CA ARG A 110 -6.01 -13.84 -13.57
C ARG A 110 -5.01 -15.00 -13.66
N ALA A 111 -3.79 -14.73 -14.13
CA ALA A 111 -2.73 -15.73 -14.20
C ALA A 111 -2.32 -16.23 -12.80
N ASN A 112 -2.08 -15.31 -11.86
CA ASN A 112 -1.76 -15.66 -10.46
C ASN A 112 -2.86 -16.50 -9.83
N ARG A 113 -4.12 -16.08 -9.98
CA ARG A 113 -5.29 -16.80 -9.46
C ARG A 113 -5.37 -18.22 -10.01
N ALA A 114 -5.12 -18.41 -11.31
CA ALA A 114 -5.10 -19.74 -11.93
C ALA A 114 -3.99 -20.63 -11.35
N ARG A 115 -2.78 -20.08 -11.15
CA ARG A 115 -1.65 -20.79 -10.53
C ARG A 115 -1.96 -21.22 -9.09
N LEU A 116 -2.51 -20.31 -8.29
CA LEU A 116 -2.90 -20.57 -6.90
C LEU A 116 -4.03 -21.62 -6.83
N ALA A 117 -5.04 -21.50 -7.69
CA ALA A 117 -6.16 -22.44 -7.76
C ALA A 117 -5.71 -23.85 -8.16
N ALA A 118 -4.81 -23.98 -9.14
CA ALA A 118 -4.26 -25.28 -9.55
C ALA A 118 -3.53 -26.01 -8.41
N ARG A 119 -2.99 -25.26 -7.44
CA ARG A 119 -2.30 -25.79 -6.25
C ARG A 119 -3.19 -25.88 -5.02
N GLY A 120 -4.46 -25.51 -5.13
CA GLY A 120 -5.39 -25.43 -4.00
C GLY A 120 -4.94 -24.47 -2.90
N VAL A 121 -4.20 -23.42 -3.27
CA VAL A 121 -3.72 -22.39 -2.34
C VAL A 121 -4.80 -21.33 -2.16
N PHE A 122 -5.13 -21.04 -0.90
CA PHE A 122 -6.04 -19.96 -0.54
C PHE A 122 -5.25 -18.67 -0.30
N ALA A 123 -5.37 -17.68 -1.18
CA ALA A 123 -4.61 -16.43 -1.08
C ALA A 123 -5.45 -15.29 -0.48
N LEU A 124 -4.87 -14.56 0.48
CA LEU A 124 -5.49 -13.43 1.16
C LEU A 124 -4.59 -12.18 1.05
N ASN A 125 -5.15 -11.06 0.59
CA ASN A 125 -4.45 -9.79 0.48
C ASN A 125 -4.80 -8.88 1.68
N LEU A 126 -3.85 -8.66 2.58
CA LEU A 126 -4.02 -7.81 3.75
C LEU A 126 -3.63 -6.37 3.41
N VAL A 127 -4.61 -5.48 3.48
CA VAL A 127 -4.48 -4.04 3.19
C VAL A 127 -4.86 -3.23 4.43
N SER A 128 -4.17 -2.12 4.70
CA SER A 128 -4.42 -1.31 5.90
C SER A 128 -3.79 0.07 5.80
N SER A 129 -4.00 0.93 6.79
CA SER A 129 -3.10 2.06 7.03
C SER A 129 -1.73 1.57 7.56
N PRO A 130 -0.67 2.39 7.51
CA PRO A 130 0.55 2.11 8.27
C PRO A 130 0.26 1.95 9.76
N GLY A 131 0.84 0.93 10.39
CA GLY A 131 0.71 0.72 11.83
C GLY A 131 -0.61 0.11 12.31
N SER A 132 -1.52 -0.32 11.42
CA SER A 132 -2.77 -1.03 11.83
C SER A 132 -2.50 -2.42 12.42
N GLY A 133 -1.26 -2.93 12.28
CA GLY A 133 -0.77 -4.15 12.93
C GLY A 133 -0.87 -5.42 12.09
N LYS A 134 -0.78 -5.31 10.75
CA LYS A 134 -0.80 -6.45 9.81
C LYS A 134 0.25 -7.51 10.15
N THR A 135 1.52 -7.13 10.28
CA THR A 135 2.59 -8.09 10.56
C THR A 135 2.42 -8.79 11.90
N THR A 136 2.03 -8.06 12.96
CA THR A 136 1.76 -8.67 14.28
C THR A 136 0.56 -9.60 14.24
N LEU A 137 -0.45 -9.26 13.45
CA LEU A 137 -1.59 -10.13 13.20
C LEU A 137 -1.15 -11.41 12.48
N LEU A 138 -0.29 -11.30 11.47
CA LEU A 138 0.27 -12.44 10.74
C LEU A 138 1.13 -13.33 11.63
N GLU A 139 2.03 -12.78 12.44
CA GLU A 139 2.83 -13.54 13.42
C GLU A 139 1.93 -14.41 14.31
N ARG A 140 0.83 -13.83 14.82
CA ARG A 140 -0.14 -14.56 15.64
C ARG A 140 -0.90 -15.61 14.84
N ILE A 141 -1.39 -15.28 13.64
CA ILE A 141 -2.11 -16.22 12.78
C ILE A 141 -1.24 -17.43 12.41
N ILE A 142 0.03 -17.19 12.07
CA ILE A 142 1.00 -18.25 11.76
C ILE A 142 1.17 -19.17 12.96
N ALA A 143 1.37 -18.60 14.16
CA ALA A 143 1.49 -19.40 15.38
C ALA A 143 0.24 -20.26 15.64
N GLU A 144 -0.96 -19.71 15.46
CA GLU A 144 -2.22 -20.44 15.63
C GLU A 144 -2.38 -21.54 14.57
N LEU A 145 -2.06 -21.28 13.30
CA LEU A 145 -2.19 -22.24 12.19
C LEU A 145 -1.09 -23.31 12.16
N SER A 146 -0.03 -23.14 12.96
CA SER A 146 1.12 -24.03 12.99
C SER A 146 0.70 -25.50 13.18
N GLY A 147 1.23 -26.38 12.33
CA GLY A 147 0.91 -27.81 12.31
C GLY A 147 -0.45 -28.17 11.69
N ARG A 148 -1.32 -27.21 11.36
CA ARG A 148 -2.65 -27.44 10.77
C ARG A 148 -2.72 -27.08 9.28
N VAL A 149 -2.19 -25.91 8.93
CA VAL A 149 -2.24 -25.35 7.57
C VAL A 149 -0.84 -24.85 7.19
N PRO A 150 -0.29 -25.24 6.02
CA PRO A 150 0.92 -24.61 5.50
C PRO A 150 0.68 -23.12 5.23
N VAL A 151 1.55 -22.26 5.75
CA VAL A 151 1.47 -20.80 5.57
C VAL A 151 2.70 -20.30 4.82
N ALA A 152 2.51 -19.38 3.89
CA ALA A 152 3.58 -18.54 3.34
C ALA A 152 3.13 -17.09 3.28
N VAL A 153 4.09 -16.17 3.22
CA VAL A 153 3.83 -14.73 3.17
C VAL A 153 4.61 -14.05 2.04
N ILE A 154 3.95 -13.12 1.34
CA ILE A 154 4.59 -12.11 0.51
C ILE A 154 4.43 -10.79 1.26
N GLU A 155 5.55 -10.17 1.60
CA GLU A 155 5.62 -8.90 2.31
C GLU A 155 5.89 -7.77 1.32
N GLY A 156 5.02 -6.76 1.30
CA GLY A 156 5.13 -5.60 0.43
C GLY A 156 5.37 -4.32 1.22
N ASP A 157 6.54 -3.72 1.05
CA ASP A 157 6.89 -2.45 1.69
C ASP A 157 7.60 -1.50 0.73
N GLN A 158 7.75 -0.24 1.12
CA GLN A 158 8.55 0.71 0.34
C GLN A 158 10.04 0.37 0.39
N GLN A 159 10.54 0.01 1.58
CA GLN A 159 11.95 -0.24 1.87
C GLN A 159 12.08 -1.22 3.05
N THR A 160 13.29 -1.75 3.24
CA THR A 160 13.69 -2.69 4.31
C THR A 160 13.07 -4.08 4.17
N ALA A 161 13.64 -5.06 4.88
CA ALA A 161 13.12 -6.41 4.97
C ALA A 161 12.60 -6.76 6.39
N ASN A 162 12.29 -5.74 7.20
CA ASN A 162 12.02 -5.92 8.63
C ASN A 162 10.83 -6.83 8.88
N ASP A 163 9.71 -6.61 8.19
CA ASP A 163 8.51 -7.41 8.37
C ASP A 163 8.68 -8.83 7.80
N ALA A 164 9.37 -9.00 6.67
CA ALA A 164 9.75 -10.33 6.18
C ALA A 164 10.66 -11.10 7.16
N GLN A 165 11.63 -10.43 7.81
CA GLN A 165 12.48 -11.06 8.83
C GLN A 165 11.67 -11.50 10.05
N ARG A 166 10.74 -10.66 10.49
CA ARG A 166 9.82 -10.99 11.59
C ARG A 166 8.96 -12.22 11.25
N ILE A 167 8.40 -12.30 10.05
CA ILE A 167 7.67 -13.48 9.61
C ILE A 167 8.57 -14.70 9.55
N ARG A 168 9.77 -14.62 8.97
CA ARG A 168 10.70 -15.76 8.92
C ARG A 168 11.08 -16.26 10.31
N ALA A 169 11.18 -15.38 11.30
CA ALA A 169 11.43 -15.77 12.69
C ALA A 169 10.30 -16.63 13.31
N THR A 170 9.10 -16.65 12.73
CA THR A 170 8.00 -17.56 13.10
C THR A 170 8.15 -18.97 12.50
N GLY A 171 9.08 -19.15 11.54
CA GLY A 171 9.28 -20.38 10.79
C GLY A 171 8.50 -20.46 9.46
N ALA A 172 7.64 -19.48 9.16
CA ALA A 172 6.97 -19.41 7.86
C ALA A 172 7.90 -18.82 6.78
N PRO A 173 7.88 -19.34 5.54
CA PRO A 173 8.56 -18.71 4.41
C PRO A 173 7.94 -17.33 4.12
N ALA A 174 8.81 -16.35 3.88
CA ALA A 174 8.41 -15.01 3.48
C ALA A 174 9.28 -14.45 2.35
N ILE A 175 8.65 -13.87 1.32
CA ILE A 175 9.32 -13.10 0.25
C ILE A 175 9.08 -11.62 0.49
N GLN A 176 10.17 -10.83 0.50
CA GLN A 176 10.07 -9.36 0.56
C GLN A 176 9.99 -8.78 -0.85
N ILE A 177 9.03 -7.89 -1.08
CA ILE A 177 8.94 -7.02 -2.23
C ILE A 177 9.18 -5.59 -1.74
N ASN A 178 10.28 -5.00 -2.22
CA ASN A 178 10.57 -3.58 -2.03
C ASN A 178 10.03 -2.77 -3.21
N THR A 179 8.92 -2.07 -2.99
CA THR A 179 8.21 -1.29 -4.01
C THR A 179 8.88 0.04 -4.34
N GLY A 180 9.90 0.44 -3.58
CA GLY A 180 10.57 1.73 -3.75
C GLY A 180 9.64 2.87 -3.41
N LYS A 181 9.23 3.64 -4.43
CA LYS A 181 8.25 4.73 -4.30
C LYS A 181 6.81 4.26 -4.57
N GLY A 182 6.62 2.97 -4.88
CA GLY A 182 5.30 2.39 -5.03
C GLY A 182 4.48 2.54 -3.74
N CYS A 183 3.16 2.69 -3.91
CA CYS A 183 2.21 2.85 -2.81
C CYS A 183 1.29 1.63 -2.64
N HIS A 184 1.52 0.58 -3.43
CA HIS A 184 0.78 -0.68 -3.47
C HIS A 184 1.64 -1.77 -4.13
N LEU A 185 1.28 -3.04 -3.90
CA LEU A 185 1.68 -4.16 -4.74
C LEU A 185 0.76 -4.27 -5.96
N ASP A 186 1.31 -4.70 -7.09
CA ASP A 186 0.54 -5.10 -8.27
C ASP A 186 0.65 -6.63 -8.53
N ALA A 187 -0.22 -7.15 -9.40
CA ALA A 187 -0.24 -8.59 -9.68
C ALA A 187 1.03 -9.09 -10.38
N HIS A 188 1.76 -8.23 -11.09
CA HIS A 188 3.01 -8.63 -11.75
C HIS A 188 4.11 -8.86 -10.71
N MET A 189 4.25 -7.95 -9.73
CA MET A 189 5.15 -8.11 -8.59
C MET A 189 4.84 -9.39 -7.80
N VAL A 190 3.56 -9.64 -7.51
CA VAL A 190 3.13 -10.86 -6.82
C VAL A 190 3.44 -12.10 -7.67
N GLY A 191 3.22 -12.07 -8.98
CA GLY A 191 3.51 -13.18 -9.88
C GLY A 191 4.98 -13.63 -9.82
N HIS A 192 5.91 -12.67 -9.76
CA HIS A 192 7.34 -12.97 -9.57
C HIS A 192 7.64 -13.54 -8.18
N ALA A 193 7.04 -12.99 -7.12
CA ALA A 193 7.21 -13.55 -5.78
C ALA A 193 6.63 -14.98 -5.65
N LEU A 194 5.59 -15.32 -6.42
CA LEU A 194 5.10 -16.69 -6.54
C LEU A 194 6.09 -17.64 -7.24
N ASP A 195 6.88 -17.13 -8.20
CA ASP A 195 7.97 -17.88 -8.83
C ASP A 195 9.08 -18.17 -7.80
N ASP A 196 9.44 -17.17 -6.98
CA ASP A 196 10.46 -17.29 -5.93
C ASP A 196 10.04 -18.20 -4.77
N LEU A 197 8.74 -18.23 -4.44
CA LEU A 197 8.16 -19.22 -3.52
C LEU A 197 8.15 -20.65 -4.08
N ALA A 198 8.57 -20.81 -5.34
CA ALA A 198 8.65 -22.06 -6.07
C ALA A 198 7.36 -22.87 -6.00
N LEU A 199 6.25 -22.24 -6.40
CA LEU A 199 4.98 -22.94 -6.57
C LEU A 199 5.06 -24.10 -7.59
N ASP A 200 6.09 -24.16 -8.43
CA ASP A 200 6.33 -25.24 -9.38
C ASP A 200 7.34 -26.24 -8.77
N ASP A 201 7.00 -27.54 -8.79
CA ASP A 201 7.69 -28.66 -8.12
C ASP A 201 9.15 -28.87 -8.60
N LEU A 202 10.03 -27.92 -8.30
CA LEU A 202 11.46 -28.11 -8.38
C LEU A 202 11.94 -28.40 -6.97
N ALA A 203 12.53 -29.58 -6.82
CA ALA A 203 13.43 -29.91 -5.73
C ALA A 203 14.47 -28.80 -5.62
N LEU A 204 14.25 -27.85 -4.72
CA LEU A 204 15.12 -26.73 -4.47
C LEU A 204 15.83 -27.02 -3.17
N ASP A 205 16.84 -27.88 -3.26
CA ASP A 205 17.78 -28.13 -2.18
C ASP A 205 18.68 -26.89 -1.92
N ASP A 206 18.60 -25.82 -2.72
CA ASP A 206 19.58 -24.71 -2.70
C ASP A 206 19.02 -23.28 -2.88
N LEU A 207 17.72 -23.02 -2.77
CA LEU A 207 17.26 -21.62 -2.61
C LEU A 207 17.26 -21.26 -1.13
N ALA A 208 18.31 -20.55 -0.71
CA ALA A 208 18.48 -19.93 0.59
C ALA A 208 17.40 -18.87 0.86
N LEU A 209 16.19 -19.33 1.10
CA LEU A 209 15.17 -18.68 1.91
C LEU A 209 15.16 -19.47 3.21
N ASP A 210 15.24 -18.81 4.37
CA ASP A 210 15.37 -19.45 5.68
C ASP A 210 14.12 -20.28 6.11
N GLY A 211 13.26 -20.72 5.18
CA GLY A 211 12.07 -21.55 5.42
C GLY A 211 11.68 -22.41 4.21
N PRO A 212 10.92 -23.51 4.41
CA PRO A 212 10.51 -24.41 3.34
C PRO A 212 9.53 -23.72 2.35
N PRO A 213 9.51 -24.09 1.05
CA PRO A 213 8.64 -23.47 0.05
C PRO A 213 7.14 -23.65 0.36
N LEU A 214 6.29 -22.83 -0.27
CA LEU A 214 4.84 -22.92 -0.10
C LEU A 214 4.31 -24.26 -0.62
N ARG A 215 3.89 -25.13 0.30
CA ARG A 215 3.30 -26.44 -0.05
C ARG A 215 1.90 -26.27 -0.63
N ALA A 216 1.56 -27.12 -1.60
CA ALA A 216 0.22 -27.21 -2.16
C ALA A 216 -0.84 -27.38 -1.05
N GLY A 217 -2.02 -26.78 -1.24
CA GLY A 217 -3.10 -26.80 -0.26
C GLY A 217 -2.87 -25.90 0.97
N GLY A 218 -2.00 -24.88 0.90
CA GLY A 218 -1.77 -23.94 1.99
C GLY A 218 -2.62 -22.67 1.94
N VAL A 219 -2.30 -21.73 2.83
CA VAL A 219 -2.73 -20.32 2.76
C VAL A 219 -1.52 -19.45 2.40
N LEU A 220 -1.72 -18.52 1.47
CA LEU A 220 -0.77 -17.48 1.15
C LEU A 220 -1.31 -16.15 1.67
N PHE A 221 -0.56 -15.48 2.54
CA PHE A 221 -0.83 -14.10 2.89
C PHE A 221 0.00 -13.17 2.01
N ILE A 222 -0.63 -12.15 1.45
CA ILE A 222 0.03 -11.04 0.78
C ILE A 222 -0.17 -9.83 1.70
N GLU A 223 0.84 -9.48 2.48
CA GLU A 223 0.82 -8.23 3.23
C GLU A 223 1.15 -7.08 2.28
N ASN A 224 0.16 -6.25 1.98
CA ASN A 224 0.35 -5.11 1.09
C ASN A 224 1.01 -3.94 1.81
N VAL A 225 1.47 -2.96 1.02
CA VAL A 225 1.96 -1.68 1.55
C VAL A 225 0.87 -1.03 2.39
N GLY A 226 1.25 -0.44 3.53
CA GLY A 226 0.34 0.32 4.39
C GLY A 226 -0.26 1.53 3.68
N ASN A 227 -1.38 1.35 2.98
CA ASN A 227 -2.15 2.37 2.29
C ASN A 227 -3.61 1.94 2.09
N LEU A 228 -4.57 2.82 2.39
CA LEU A 228 -6.01 2.60 2.18
C LEU A 228 -6.54 3.19 0.86
N VAL A 229 -5.68 3.72 -0.02
CA VAL A 229 -6.08 4.33 -1.29
C VAL A 229 -5.62 3.47 -2.46
N CYS A 230 -4.31 3.48 -2.76
CA CYS A 230 -3.78 2.85 -3.96
C CYS A 230 -4.16 1.35 -4.09
N PRO A 231 -4.05 0.51 -3.04
CA PRO A 231 -4.26 -0.93 -3.19
C PRO A 231 -5.72 -1.33 -3.46
N ALA A 232 -6.68 -0.41 -3.34
CA ALA A 232 -8.10 -0.70 -3.57
C ALA A 232 -8.39 -1.12 -5.02
N ALA A 233 -7.72 -0.47 -5.99
CA ALA A 233 -7.94 -0.69 -7.41
C ALA A 233 -7.19 -1.91 -7.99
N PHE A 234 -6.24 -2.50 -7.25
CA PHE A 234 -5.36 -3.54 -7.76
C PHE A 234 -5.78 -4.93 -7.23
N ASP A 235 -6.28 -5.76 -8.14
CA ASP A 235 -6.42 -7.21 -7.95
C ASP A 235 -5.02 -7.85 -8.08
N LEU A 236 -4.62 -8.70 -7.15
CA LEU A 236 -3.34 -9.42 -7.15
C LEU A 236 -3.50 -10.88 -7.56
N GLY A 237 -4.73 -11.35 -7.72
CA GLY A 237 -5.07 -12.77 -7.87
C GLY A 237 -5.52 -13.44 -6.58
N GLU A 238 -5.71 -12.66 -5.51
CA GLU A 238 -6.19 -13.16 -4.22
C GLU A 238 -7.62 -13.73 -4.31
N ALA A 239 -7.96 -14.59 -3.34
CA ALA A 239 -9.33 -15.04 -3.14
C ALA A 239 -10.16 -13.97 -2.39
N HIS A 240 -9.55 -13.32 -1.40
CA HIS A 240 -10.18 -12.23 -0.66
C HIS A 240 -9.21 -11.11 -0.33
N LYS A 241 -9.71 -9.88 -0.46
CA LYS A 241 -9.06 -8.70 0.10
C LYS A 241 -9.56 -8.47 1.53
N VAL A 242 -8.62 -8.42 2.48
CA VAL A 242 -8.87 -8.29 3.91
C VAL A 242 -8.35 -6.93 4.36
N VAL A 243 -9.26 -6.01 4.68
CA VAL A 243 -8.89 -4.70 5.23
C VAL A 243 -8.68 -4.79 6.74
N VAL A 244 -7.52 -4.36 7.22
CA VAL A 244 -7.21 -4.26 8.65
C VAL A 244 -7.31 -2.79 9.06
N LEU A 245 -8.20 -2.51 10.00
CA LEU A 245 -8.40 -1.18 10.59
C LEU A 245 -8.10 -1.27 12.09
N SER A 246 -7.34 -0.33 12.65
CA SER A 246 -7.09 -0.24 14.09
C SER A 246 -8.09 0.70 14.76
N VAL A 247 -8.50 0.38 16.00
CA VAL A 247 -9.32 1.28 16.85
C VAL A 247 -8.66 2.63 17.13
N THR A 248 -7.36 2.77 16.85
CA THR A 248 -6.61 4.03 16.98
C THR A 248 -6.73 4.95 15.76
N GLU A 249 -7.48 4.57 14.72
CA GLU A 249 -7.54 5.32 13.46
C GLU A 249 -8.81 6.18 13.32
N GLY A 250 -9.80 5.98 14.18
CA GLY A 250 -11.11 6.66 14.15
C GLY A 250 -12.18 5.91 13.33
N GLU A 251 -13.42 5.97 13.82
CA GLU A 251 -14.57 5.20 13.33
C GLU A 251 -15.13 5.68 11.98
N ASP A 252 -14.67 6.84 11.49
CA ASP A 252 -15.09 7.44 10.22
C ASP A 252 -14.24 7.00 9.02
N LYS A 253 -13.17 6.21 9.27
CA LYS A 253 -12.27 5.72 8.22
C LYS A 253 -12.97 5.02 7.05
N PRO A 254 -14.00 4.18 7.26
CA PRO A 254 -14.70 3.57 6.14
C PRO A 254 -15.34 4.57 5.17
N LEU A 255 -15.88 5.68 5.69
CA LEU A 255 -16.47 6.73 4.86
C LEU A 255 -15.41 7.60 4.17
N LYS A 256 -14.23 7.73 4.78
CA LYS A 256 -13.11 8.50 4.22
C LYS A 256 -12.36 7.76 3.12
N TYR A 257 -12.39 6.43 3.11
CA TYR A 257 -11.69 5.57 2.15
C TYR A 257 -12.64 4.56 1.49
N PRO A 258 -13.76 5.02 0.89
CA PRO A 258 -14.87 4.14 0.51
C PRO A 258 -14.45 3.05 -0.48
N ASP A 259 -13.56 3.33 -1.42
CA ASP A 259 -13.12 2.35 -2.43
C ASP A 259 -12.45 1.12 -1.80
N MET A 260 -11.68 1.31 -0.73
CA MET A 260 -11.02 0.21 -0.04
C MET A 260 -12.02 -0.71 0.66
N PHE A 261 -12.99 -0.13 1.36
CA PHE A 261 -14.01 -0.90 2.08
C PHE A 261 -15.04 -1.51 1.12
N ALA A 262 -15.28 -0.89 -0.04
CA ALA A 262 -16.08 -1.45 -1.12
C ALA A 262 -15.39 -2.66 -1.78
N ALA A 263 -14.06 -2.63 -1.92
CA ALA A 263 -13.28 -3.71 -2.52
C ALA A 263 -12.98 -4.89 -1.57
N ALA A 264 -13.07 -4.69 -0.25
CA ALA A 264 -12.77 -5.72 0.74
C ALA A 264 -13.94 -6.69 0.96
N ASP A 265 -13.61 -7.97 1.20
CA ASP A 265 -14.61 -8.98 1.60
C ASP A 265 -14.68 -9.14 3.13
N VAL A 266 -13.57 -8.87 3.81
CA VAL A 266 -13.43 -8.99 5.26
C VAL A 266 -12.77 -7.73 5.83
N MET A 267 -13.32 -7.21 6.91
CA MET A 267 -12.70 -6.19 7.75
C MET A 267 -12.33 -6.75 9.11
N LEU A 268 -11.06 -6.60 9.49
CA LEU A 268 -10.57 -6.88 10.83
C LEU A 268 -10.37 -5.56 11.57
N LEU A 269 -11.22 -5.30 12.57
CA LEU A 269 -11.04 -4.19 13.50
C LEU A 269 -10.07 -4.63 14.60
N ASN A 270 -8.79 -4.36 14.40
CA ASN A 270 -7.67 -4.79 15.23
C ASN A 270 -7.42 -3.83 16.41
N LYS A 271 -6.56 -4.28 17.33
CA LYS A 271 -6.16 -3.60 18.57
C LYS A 271 -7.33 -3.31 19.51
N SER A 272 -8.36 -4.15 19.50
CA SER A 272 -9.50 -4.03 20.42
C SER A 272 -9.10 -4.05 21.90
N ASP A 273 -7.93 -4.57 22.24
CA ASP A 273 -7.36 -4.48 23.60
C ASP A 273 -7.07 -3.03 24.04
N LEU A 274 -7.05 -2.07 23.11
CA LEU A 274 -6.86 -0.65 23.41
C LEU A 274 -8.17 0.11 23.64
N LEU A 275 -9.34 -0.49 23.44
CA LEU A 275 -10.64 0.17 23.64
C LEU A 275 -10.80 0.83 25.03
N PRO A 276 -10.26 0.28 26.15
CA PRO A 276 -10.28 0.98 27.44
C PRO A 276 -9.44 2.26 27.50
N HIS A 277 -8.63 2.53 26.49
CA HIS A 277 -7.64 3.61 26.46
C HIS A 277 -7.88 4.63 25.34
N VAL A 278 -8.85 4.40 24.46
CA VAL A 278 -9.17 5.30 23.34
C VAL A 278 -10.67 5.54 23.27
N GLU A 279 -11.05 6.75 22.87
CA GLU A 279 -12.44 7.06 22.52
C GLU A 279 -12.70 6.56 21.11
N PHE A 280 -13.33 5.38 21.00
CA PHE A 280 -13.67 4.77 19.72
C PHE A 280 -15.01 4.03 19.81
N ASP A 281 -15.94 4.36 18.91
CA ASP A 281 -17.22 3.66 18.81
C ASP A 281 -17.13 2.51 17.78
N VAL A 282 -17.02 1.29 18.31
CA VAL A 282 -16.98 0.05 17.51
C VAL A 282 -18.24 -0.12 16.66
N ALA A 283 -19.41 0.18 17.21
CA ALA A 283 -20.68 0.00 16.51
C ALA A 283 -20.81 1.01 15.37
N ALA A 284 -20.44 2.27 15.60
CA ALA A 284 -20.42 3.30 14.57
C ALA A 284 -19.44 2.95 13.44
N CYS A 285 -18.24 2.47 13.78
CA CYS A 285 -17.26 2.03 12.78
C CYS A 285 -17.80 0.91 11.88
N ILE A 286 -18.39 -0.12 12.49
CA ILE A 286 -18.98 -1.25 11.75
C ILE A 286 -20.15 -0.77 10.89
N ALA A 287 -21.03 0.09 11.43
CA ALA A 287 -22.15 0.66 10.68
C ALA A 287 -21.66 1.47 9.47
N ASN A 288 -20.62 2.29 9.63
CA ASN A 288 -20.01 3.05 8.55
C ASN A 288 -19.42 2.13 7.46
N ALA A 289 -18.73 1.05 7.86
CA ALA A 289 -18.19 0.07 6.92
C ALA A 289 -19.30 -0.65 6.13
N LEU A 290 -20.38 -1.05 6.80
CA LEU A 290 -21.52 -1.71 6.18
C LEU A 290 -22.35 -0.77 5.29
N ARG A 291 -22.35 0.54 5.56
CA ARG A 291 -22.94 1.54 4.67
C ARG A 291 -22.22 1.61 3.33
N VAL A 292 -20.90 1.43 3.33
CA VAL A 292 -20.09 1.38 2.11
C VAL A 292 -20.22 0.03 1.42
N ASN A 293 -20.15 -1.07 2.20
CA ASN A 293 -20.24 -2.43 1.68
C ASN A 293 -21.16 -3.30 2.56
N PRO A 294 -22.43 -3.47 2.18
CA PRO A 294 -23.39 -4.26 2.95
C PRO A 294 -23.07 -5.76 3.07
N ARG A 295 -22.12 -6.27 2.27
CA ARG A 295 -21.70 -7.69 2.29
C ARG A 295 -20.42 -7.93 3.09
N LEU A 296 -19.79 -6.88 3.60
CA LEU A 296 -18.51 -6.94 4.30
C LEU A 296 -18.64 -7.77 5.58
N LYS A 297 -17.80 -8.79 5.74
CA LYS A 297 -17.71 -9.53 7.00
C LYS A 297 -16.83 -8.75 7.97
N THR A 298 -17.33 -8.41 9.15
CA THR A 298 -16.58 -7.65 10.15
C THR A 298 -16.21 -8.53 11.35
N LEU A 299 -14.96 -8.45 11.80
CA LEU A 299 -14.48 -9.14 13.00
C LEU A 299 -13.70 -8.15 13.87
N VAL A 300 -14.06 -8.08 15.15
CA VAL A 300 -13.30 -7.32 16.16
C VAL A 300 -12.25 -8.25 16.75
N VAL A 301 -10.98 -7.86 16.66
CA VAL A 301 -9.85 -8.71 17.01
C VAL A 301 -8.78 -7.97 17.79
N SER A 302 -7.94 -8.70 18.51
CA SER A 302 -6.67 -8.19 19.02
C SER A 302 -5.57 -9.18 18.67
N ALA A 303 -4.62 -8.74 17.85
CA ALA A 303 -3.40 -9.51 17.60
C ALA A 303 -2.60 -9.78 18.89
N ARG A 304 -2.66 -8.85 19.86
CA ARG A 304 -1.94 -8.93 21.12
C ARG A 304 -2.51 -10.00 22.05
N THR A 305 -3.81 -9.96 22.32
CA THR A 305 -4.47 -10.91 23.25
C THR A 305 -4.88 -12.21 22.54
N GLY A 306 -5.15 -12.15 21.24
CA GLY A 306 -5.74 -13.23 20.44
C GLY A 306 -7.27 -13.23 20.44
N GLU A 307 -7.90 -12.29 21.16
CA GLU A 307 -9.35 -12.15 21.18
C GLU A 307 -9.91 -11.97 19.77
N GLY A 308 -11.03 -12.63 19.48
CA GLY A 308 -11.72 -12.58 18.18
C GLY A 308 -11.05 -13.36 17.05
N LEU A 309 -9.78 -13.75 17.16
CA LEU A 309 -9.05 -14.39 16.06
C LEU A 309 -9.58 -15.77 15.68
N ALA A 310 -10.18 -16.50 16.63
CA ALA A 310 -10.72 -17.84 16.36
C ALA A 310 -11.71 -17.86 15.17
N ALA A 311 -12.53 -16.82 15.01
CA ALA A 311 -13.46 -16.70 13.90
C ALA A 311 -12.75 -16.45 12.56
N PHE A 312 -11.62 -15.74 12.57
CA PHE A 312 -10.82 -15.51 11.37
C PHE A 312 -10.00 -16.75 10.98
N ILE A 313 -9.44 -17.46 11.97
CA ILE A 313 -8.77 -18.75 11.76
C ILE A 313 -9.72 -19.76 11.12
N ALA A 314 -10.96 -19.88 11.63
CA ALA A 314 -11.96 -20.77 11.05
C ALA A 314 -12.33 -20.37 9.61
N PHE A 315 -12.37 -19.06 9.30
CA PHE A 315 -12.57 -18.57 7.93
C PHE A 315 -11.42 -18.99 7.01
N ILE A 316 -10.17 -18.89 7.46
CA ILE A 316 -8.99 -19.33 6.72
C ILE A 316 -9.04 -20.84 6.46
N GLU A 317 -9.30 -21.65 7.48
CA GLU A 317 -9.35 -23.11 7.36
C GLU A 317 -10.45 -23.56 6.38
N ALA A 318 -11.63 -22.93 6.42
CA ALA A 318 -12.70 -23.18 5.47
C ALA A 318 -12.29 -22.82 4.04
N GLY A 319 -11.66 -21.65 3.84
CA GLY A 319 -11.17 -21.22 2.52
C GLY A 319 -10.11 -22.16 1.95
N VAL A 320 -9.17 -22.62 2.78
CA VAL A 320 -8.16 -23.63 2.41
C VAL A 320 -8.81 -24.95 2.03
N ALA A 321 -9.79 -25.43 2.80
CA ALA A 321 -10.50 -26.66 2.48
C ALA A 321 -11.24 -26.56 1.13
N MET A 322 -11.88 -25.44 0.84
CA MET A 322 -12.54 -25.18 -0.44
C MET A 322 -11.55 -25.11 -1.60
N ALA A 323 -10.41 -24.41 -1.42
CA ALA A 323 -9.38 -24.31 -2.45
C ALA A 323 -8.80 -25.69 -2.81
N ARG A 324 -8.51 -26.53 -1.80
CA ARG A 324 -8.07 -27.93 -2.00
C ARG A 324 -9.10 -28.75 -2.76
N ALA A 325 -10.38 -28.64 -2.40
CA ALA A 325 -11.44 -29.37 -3.08
C ALA A 325 -11.56 -28.96 -4.56
N GLY A 326 -11.45 -27.65 -4.85
CA GLY A 326 -11.45 -27.13 -6.22
C GLY A 326 -10.28 -27.63 -7.06
N ALA A 327 -9.07 -27.65 -6.49
CA ALA A 327 -7.88 -28.18 -7.17
C ALA A 327 -8.01 -29.68 -7.50
N ASN A 328 -8.48 -30.48 -6.53
CA ASN A 328 -8.68 -31.92 -6.74
C ASN A 328 -9.73 -32.21 -7.82
N ALA A 329 -10.81 -31.42 -7.87
CA ALA A 329 -11.85 -31.57 -8.88
C ALA A 329 -11.38 -31.19 -10.30
N ALA A 330 -10.40 -30.29 -10.43
CA ALA A 330 -9.82 -29.91 -11.71
C ALA A 330 -8.76 -30.91 -12.22
N ALA A 331 -8.21 -31.75 -11.34
CA ALA A 331 -7.15 -32.72 -11.66
C ALA A 331 -7.66 -34.13 -12.00
N GLY A 332 -8.92 -34.45 -11.66
CA GLY A 332 -9.57 -35.73 -11.94
C GLY A 332 -10.48 -35.69 -13.16
#